data_AF-A0A9P6X899-F1
#
_entry.id   AF-A0A9P6X899-F1
#
_cell.length_a   1.000
_cell.length_b   1.000
_cell.length_c   1.000
_cell.angle_alpha   90.00
_cell.angle_beta   90.00
_cell.angle_gamma   90.00
#
_symmetry.space_group_name_H-M   'P 1'
#
loop_
_entity.id
_entity.type
_entity.pdbx_description
1 polymer ?
#
loop_
_entity_poly.entity_id
_entity_poly.type
_entity_poly.pdbx_seq_one_letter_code
_entity_poly.pdbx_strand_id
1 'polypeptide(L)'
;MPYIVIDLISRRKADTNRSIEEGTETEGGKKIWLEYHNYIEKSIEDLHKTYNFGLLLDIHGQTHEHGMVELGYLLEPTDIKTNSVELLDEAVMCKSSIKSLTKRHYNNKEPRQLLKQFGDKIAAYNHSVSAVPSTEFFEPDDVLYFSGGYTTQKYHFHYEEIKKGMDAIQIEIPKRFRHQPEGREQIINAVANATIYLLDNYYIMKPKL
;
A
#
# COMPACT_ATOMS: atom_id res chain seq x y z
N MET A 1 -3.32 17.12 -6.06
CA MET A 1 -4.65 16.74 -5.56
C MET A 1 -4.72 15.23 -5.55
N PRO A 2 -5.22 14.57 -4.49
CA PRO A 2 -5.37 13.11 -4.49
C PRO A 2 -6.47 12.69 -5.46
N TYR A 3 -6.33 11.48 -6.02
CA TYR A 3 -7.38 10.81 -6.79
C TYR A 3 -7.97 9.69 -5.93
N ILE A 4 -9.26 9.41 -6.12
CA ILE A 4 -9.95 8.30 -5.49
C ILE A 4 -10.66 7.53 -6.60
N VAL A 5 -10.35 6.25 -6.72
CA VAL A 5 -11.03 5.31 -7.60
C VAL A 5 -11.71 4.28 -6.71
N ILE A 6 -13.02 4.14 -6.86
CA ILE A 6 -13.83 3.19 -6.07
C ILE A 6 -14.57 2.30 -7.06
N ASP A 7 -14.39 0.99 -6.91
CA ASP A 7 -15.23 0.02 -7.60
C ASP A 7 -16.60 -0.04 -6.89
N LEU A 8 -17.64 0.46 -7.56
CA LEU A 8 -19.02 0.43 -7.07
C LEU A 8 -19.71 -0.90 -7.41
N ILE A 9 -19.03 -1.80 -8.13
CA ILE A 9 -19.52 -3.11 -8.49
C ILE A 9 -19.04 -4.13 -7.47
N SER A 10 -19.93 -5.06 -7.10
CA SER A 10 -19.55 -6.20 -6.25
C SER A 10 -18.43 -7.01 -6.91
N ARG A 11 -17.37 -7.31 -6.13
CA ARG A 11 -16.26 -8.18 -6.56
C ARG A 11 -16.67 -9.55 -7.10
N ARG A 12 -17.89 -10.01 -6.80
CA ARG A 12 -18.46 -11.24 -7.36
C ARG A 12 -18.77 -11.15 -8.86
N LYS A 13 -18.87 -9.94 -9.41
CA LYS A 13 -19.13 -9.70 -10.84
C LYS A 13 -17.83 -9.46 -11.62
N ALA A 14 -16.88 -8.78 -11.00
CA ALA A 14 -15.50 -8.61 -11.47
C ALA A 14 -14.64 -8.36 -10.24
N ASP A 15 -13.66 -9.21 -9.99
CA ASP A 15 -12.66 -8.97 -8.95
C ASP A 15 -11.51 -8.19 -9.55
N THR A 16 -11.55 -6.87 -9.36
CA THR A 16 -10.57 -5.93 -9.91
C THR A 16 -9.23 -5.97 -9.17
N ASN A 17 -9.09 -6.76 -8.10
CA ASN A 17 -7.81 -7.02 -7.45
C ASN A 17 -7.23 -8.41 -7.80
N ARG A 18 -7.67 -9.00 -8.92
CA ARG A 18 -7.09 -10.16 -9.62
C ARG A 18 -6.75 -9.79 -11.07
N SER A 19 -5.99 -10.63 -11.77
CA SER A 19 -5.78 -10.44 -13.22
C SER A 19 -7.11 -10.47 -13.96
N ILE A 20 -7.19 -9.91 -15.16
CA ILE A 20 -8.45 -9.91 -15.92
C ILE A 20 -8.94 -11.34 -16.20
N GLU A 21 -8.03 -12.30 -16.38
CA GLU A 21 -8.35 -13.71 -16.62
C GLU A 21 -8.90 -14.41 -15.37
N GLU A 22 -8.35 -14.11 -14.19
CA GLU A 22 -8.78 -14.73 -12.92
C GLU A 22 -10.01 -14.01 -12.32
N GLY A 23 -10.03 -12.69 -12.42
CA GLY A 23 -11.04 -11.84 -11.79
C GLY A 23 -12.34 -11.71 -12.57
N THR A 24 -12.42 -12.23 -13.79
CA THR A 24 -13.61 -12.08 -14.63
C THR A 24 -14.00 -13.37 -15.37
N GLU A 25 -15.30 -13.66 -15.39
CA GLU A 25 -15.84 -14.84 -16.09
C GLU A 25 -16.67 -14.48 -17.33
N THR A 26 -17.03 -13.20 -17.48
CA THR A 26 -17.93 -12.72 -18.54
C THR A 26 -17.38 -11.48 -19.24
N GLU A 27 -17.83 -11.22 -20.47
CA GLU A 27 -17.50 -9.99 -21.18
C GLU A 27 -17.96 -8.72 -20.44
N GLY A 28 -19.05 -8.81 -19.67
CA GLY A 28 -19.47 -7.73 -18.77
C GLY A 28 -18.45 -7.47 -17.66
N GLY A 29 -17.96 -8.53 -17.01
CA GLY A 29 -16.92 -8.44 -15.97
C GLY A 29 -15.61 -7.86 -16.53
N LYS A 30 -15.18 -8.31 -17.71
CA LYS A 30 -14.00 -7.76 -18.40
C LYS A 30 -14.12 -6.26 -18.66
N LYS A 31 -15.29 -5.77 -19.10
CA LYS A 31 -15.51 -4.34 -19.31
C LYS A 31 -15.37 -3.53 -18.01
N ILE A 32 -15.92 -4.02 -16.91
CA ILE A 32 -15.83 -3.39 -15.59
C ILE A 32 -14.38 -3.35 -15.14
N TRP A 33 -13.66 -4.48 -15.26
CA TRP A 33 -12.24 -4.58 -14.95
C TRP A 33 -11.41 -3.58 -15.75
N LEU A 34 -11.60 -3.53 -17.06
CA LEU A 34 -10.87 -2.62 -17.96
C LEU A 34 -11.16 -1.15 -17.62
N GLU A 35 -12.41 -0.81 -17.31
CA GLU A 35 -12.78 0.55 -16.94
C GLU A 35 -12.15 0.97 -15.61
N TYR A 36 -12.19 0.11 -14.59
CA TYR A 36 -11.55 0.35 -13.30
C TYR A 36 -10.05 0.62 -13.45
N HIS A 37 -9.33 -0.27 -14.14
CA HIS A 37 -7.89 -0.12 -14.34
C HIS A 37 -7.51 1.09 -15.21
N ASN A 38 -8.35 1.44 -16.20
CA ASN A 38 -8.15 2.64 -17.01
C ASN A 38 -8.29 3.93 -16.19
N TYR A 39 -9.19 3.99 -15.18
CA TYR A 39 -9.25 5.14 -14.28
C TYR A 39 -8.00 5.27 -13.41
N ILE A 40 -7.44 4.16 -12.92
CA ILE A 40 -6.19 4.17 -12.16
C ILE A 40 -5.04 4.67 -13.05
N GLU A 41 -4.89 4.11 -14.25
CA GLU A 41 -3.84 4.48 -15.20
C GLU A 41 -3.90 5.98 -15.54
N LYS A 42 -5.08 6.49 -15.90
CA LYS A 42 -5.27 7.92 -16.18
C LYS A 42 -4.97 8.82 -14.97
N SER A 43 -5.28 8.37 -13.76
CA SER A 43 -4.99 9.12 -12.53
C SER A 43 -3.49 9.20 -12.28
N ILE A 44 -2.76 8.10 -12.51
CA ILE A 44 -1.30 8.07 -12.39
C ILE A 44 -0.65 8.93 -13.49
N GLU A 45 -1.13 8.84 -14.72
CA GLU A 45 -0.69 9.70 -15.82
C GLU A 45 -0.83 11.19 -15.49
N ASP A 46 -1.99 11.59 -14.96
CA ASP A 46 -2.27 12.97 -14.59
C ASP A 46 -1.40 13.43 -13.41
N LEU A 47 -1.22 12.59 -12.39
CA LEU A 47 -0.29 12.83 -11.28
C LEU A 47 1.12 13.10 -11.80
N HIS A 48 1.59 12.30 -12.75
CA HIS A 48 2.94 12.41 -13.30
C HIS A 48 3.15 13.60 -14.25
N LYS A 49 2.12 14.36 -14.60
CA LYS A 49 2.30 15.67 -15.25
C LYS A 49 2.89 16.70 -14.30
N THR A 50 2.70 16.53 -12.99
CA THR A 50 3.15 17.49 -11.96
C THR A 50 4.21 16.90 -11.04
N TYR A 51 4.12 15.62 -10.67
CA TYR A 51 4.98 15.00 -9.68
C TYR A 51 5.81 13.87 -10.29
N ASN A 52 7.10 13.79 -9.93
CA ASN A 52 7.95 12.68 -10.37
C ASN A 52 7.66 11.39 -9.60
N PHE A 53 7.09 11.48 -8.40
CA PHE A 53 6.83 10.35 -7.53
C PHE A 53 5.39 10.37 -7.03
N GLY A 54 4.78 9.21 -6.90
CA GLY A 54 3.44 9.05 -6.35
C GLY A 54 3.33 7.85 -5.42
N LEU A 55 2.26 7.85 -4.62
CA LEU A 55 1.92 6.80 -3.67
C LEU A 55 0.49 6.35 -3.95
N LEU A 56 0.31 5.07 -4.23
CA LEU A 56 -0.99 4.40 -4.34
C LEU A 56 -1.29 3.67 -3.02
N LEU A 57 -2.47 3.92 -2.45
CA LEU A 57 -2.97 3.19 -1.30
C LEU A 57 -4.13 2.31 -1.74
N ASP A 58 -3.93 0.99 -1.67
CA ASP A 58 -4.92 -0.01 -2.05
C ASP A 58 -5.65 -0.48 -0.77
N ILE A 59 -6.87 0.00 -0.54
CA ILE A 59 -7.55 -0.10 0.76
C ILE A 59 -8.56 -1.24 0.75
N HIS A 60 -8.35 -2.23 1.63
CA HIS A 60 -9.13 -3.45 1.77
C HIS A 60 -9.56 -3.69 3.21
N GLY A 61 -10.24 -4.82 3.44
CA GLY A 61 -10.63 -5.24 4.76
C GLY A 61 -10.52 -6.75 4.96
N GLN A 62 -9.93 -7.15 6.09
CA GLN A 62 -9.71 -8.55 6.46
C GLN A 62 -10.54 -8.97 7.69
N THR A 63 -10.52 -10.26 8.01
CA THR A 63 -11.19 -10.86 9.19
C THR A 63 -10.29 -11.74 10.07
N HIS A 64 -8.97 -11.59 10.00
CA HIS A 64 -8.01 -12.28 10.86
C HIS A 64 -8.18 -11.90 12.34
N GLU A 65 -7.87 -12.86 13.21
CA GLU A 65 -8.17 -12.77 14.65
C GLU A 65 -7.27 -11.78 15.40
N HIS A 66 -6.02 -11.58 14.96
CA HIS A 66 -5.06 -10.68 15.63
C HIS A 66 -5.49 -9.20 15.63
N GLY A 67 -6.40 -8.80 14.73
CA GLY A 67 -7.03 -7.48 14.77
C GLY A 67 -6.11 -6.29 14.52
N MET A 68 -4.94 -6.51 13.89
CA MET A 68 -4.02 -5.45 13.45
C MET A 68 -4.33 -5.05 12.00
N VAL A 69 -3.98 -3.83 11.63
CA VAL A 69 -3.92 -3.42 10.22
C VAL A 69 -2.74 -4.13 9.57
N GLU A 70 -2.96 -4.88 8.49
CA GLU A 70 -1.85 -5.43 7.72
C GLU A 70 -1.49 -4.48 6.58
N LEU A 71 -0.20 -4.29 6.36
CA LEU A 71 0.35 -3.39 5.36
C LEU A 71 1.15 -4.22 4.34
N GLY A 72 0.51 -4.57 3.23
CA GLY A 72 1.12 -5.36 2.17
C GLY A 72 2.09 -4.54 1.31
N TYR A 73 3.34 -5.01 1.22
CA TYR A 73 4.42 -4.39 0.45
C TYR A 73 5.01 -5.28 -0.65
N LEU A 74 4.31 -6.33 -1.10
CA LEU A 74 4.82 -7.38 -1.99
C LEU A 74 6.05 -8.12 -1.44
N LEU A 75 6.16 -8.17 -0.10
CA LEU A 75 7.14 -8.97 0.61
C LEU A 75 6.43 -10.15 1.26
N GLU A 76 6.96 -11.34 1.05
CA GLU A 76 6.46 -12.52 1.72
C GLU A 76 6.92 -12.53 3.19
N PRO A 77 6.22 -13.24 4.10
CA PRO A 77 6.65 -13.35 5.50
C PRO A 77 8.11 -13.79 5.65
N THR A 78 8.59 -14.67 4.76
CA THR A 78 9.97 -15.15 4.72
C THR A 78 10.99 -14.07 4.33
N ASP A 79 10.59 -13.04 3.56
CA ASP A 79 11.42 -11.88 3.28
C ASP A 79 11.55 -10.97 4.51
N ILE A 80 10.50 -10.88 5.34
CA ILE A 80 10.43 -9.98 6.50
C ILE A 80 11.08 -10.60 7.75
N LYS A 81 10.85 -11.89 8.01
CA LYS A 81 11.31 -12.63 9.20
C LYS A 81 12.75 -13.15 9.09
N THR A 82 13.54 -12.63 8.15
CA THR A 82 14.93 -13.05 7.99
C THR A 82 15.80 -12.59 9.16
N ASN A 83 16.77 -13.43 9.55
CA ASN A 83 17.75 -13.10 10.60
C ASN A 83 18.90 -12.19 10.11
N SER A 84 18.96 -11.88 8.81
CA SER A 84 19.97 -10.98 8.25
C SER A 84 19.35 -9.63 7.92
N VAL A 85 19.90 -8.58 8.54
CA VAL A 85 19.53 -7.20 8.28
C VAL A 85 19.78 -6.82 6.82
N GLU A 86 20.88 -7.32 6.25
CA GLU A 86 21.29 -7.08 4.87
C GLU A 86 20.28 -7.70 3.89
N LEU A 87 19.87 -8.96 4.13
CA LEU A 87 18.85 -9.62 3.30
C LEU A 87 17.49 -8.93 3.39
N LEU A 88 17.10 -8.45 4.57
CA LEU A 88 15.88 -7.68 4.76
C LEU A 88 15.94 -6.36 3.96
N ASP A 89 17.02 -5.61 4.11
CA ASP A 89 17.19 -4.34 3.40
C ASP A 89 17.22 -4.54 1.88
N GLU A 90 17.88 -5.61 1.40
CA GLU A 90 17.86 -6.00 -0.02
C GLU A 90 16.44 -6.35 -0.49
N ALA A 91 15.70 -7.16 0.26
CA ALA A 91 14.32 -7.50 -0.08
C ALA A 91 13.44 -6.24 -0.18
N VAL A 92 13.57 -5.32 0.77
CA VAL A 92 12.83 -4.04 0.74
C VAL A 92 13.24 -3.17 -0.45
N MET A 93 14.50 -3.14 -0.86
CA MET A 93 14.95 -2.35 -2.01
C MET A 93 14.62 -2.96 -3.38
N CYS A 94 14.56 -4.29 -3.46
CA CYS A 94 14.49 -4.98 -4.74
C CYS A 94 13.11 -5.58 -5.04
N LYS A 95 12.41 -6.08 -4.01
CA LYS A 95 11.14 -6.79 -4.17
C LYS A 95 9.93 -5.96 -3.79
N SER A 96 10.07 -5.04 -2.83
CA SER A 96 8.90 -4.38 -2.27
C SER A 96 8.22 -3.39 -3.21
N SER A 97 6.93 -3.17 -3.00
CA SER A 97 6.14 -2.12 -3.68
C SER A 97 6.47 -0.70 -3.23
N ILE A 98 7.42 -0.52 -2.30
CA ILE A 98 7.97 0.78 -1.91
C ILE A 98 9.43 0.94 -2.35
N LYS A 99 9.88 0.14 -3.31
CA LYS A 99 11.27 0.18 -3.83
C LYS A 99 11.66 1.54 -4.40
N SER A 100 10.73 2.32 -4.95
CA SER A 100 11.05 3.65 -5.47
C SER A 100 11.40 4.59 -4.32
N LEU A 101 10.58 4.60 -3.26
CA LEU A 101 10.85 5.31 -2.02
C LEU A 101 12.21 4.92 -1.43
N THR A 102 12.48 3.63 -1.29
CA THR A 102 13.69 3.16 -0.60
C THR A 102 14.96 3.50 -1.38
N LYS A 103 14.96 3.33 -2.71
CA LYS A 103 16.08 3.75 -3.57
C LYS A 103 16.37 5.25 -3.48
N ARG A 104 15.33 6.09 -3.44
CA ARG A 104 15.50 7.56 -3.35
C ARG A 104 16.08 8.02 -2.01
N HIS A 105 15.81 7.27 -0.95
CA HIS A 105 16.16 7.67 0.41
C HIS A 105 17.23 6.78 1.07
N TYR A 106 17.83 5.83 0.34
CA TYR A 106 18.81 4.86 0.86
C TYR A 106 19.98 5.50 1.61
N ASN A 107 20.48 6.65 1.15
CA ASN A 107 21.58 7.36 1.82
C ASN A 107 21.17 8.05 3.13
N ASN A 108 19.88 8.25 3.36
CA ASN A 108 19.33 8.99 4.50
C ASN A 108 18.62 8.08 5.50
N LYS A 109 18.13 6.93 5.04
CA LYS A 109 17.31 6.04 5.84
C LYS A 109 17.43 4.60 5.37
N GLU A 110 17.58 3.69 6.33
CA GLU A 110 17.67 2.27 6.07
C GLU A 110 16.35 1.75 5.48
N PRO A 111 16.37 0.90 4.44
CA PRO A 111 15.17 0.37 3.80
C PRO A 111 14.17 -0.25 4.80
N ARG A 112 14.64 -1.07 5.73
CA ARG A 112 13.80 -1.67 6.78
C ARG A 112 13.13 -0.65 7.69
N GLN A 113 13.70 0.55 7.88
CA GLN A 113 13.04 1.60 8.65
C GLN A 113 11.91 2.25 7.85
N LEU A 114 12.05 2.37 6.52
CA LEU A 114 10.98 2.83 5.64
C LEU A 114 9.82 1.82 5.59
N LEU A 115 10.11 0.52 5.59
CA LEU A 115 9.11 -0.55 5.65
C LEU A 115 8.15 -0.41 6.85
N LYS A 116 8.69 -0.07 8.03
CA LYS A 116 7.92 0.10 9.27
C LYS A 116 7.19 1.44 9.36
N GLN A 117 7.61 2.43 8.56
CA GLN A 117 7.31 3.83 8.82
C GLN A 117 5.82 4.15 8.79
N PHE A 118 5.07 3.52 7.89
CA PHE A 118 3.64 3.76 7.78
C PHE A 118 2.88 3.17 8.97
N GLY A 119 3.21 1.94 9.36
CA GLY A 119 2.64 1.29 10.54
C GLY A 119 2.97 2.03 11.84
N ASP A 120 4.21 2.50 11.98
CA ASP A 120 4.62 3.34 13.12
C ASP A 120 3.79 4.61 13.23
N LYS A 121 3.43 5.24 12.10
CA LYS A 121 2.67 6.48 12.10
C LYS A 121 1.18 6.25 12.35
N ILE A 122 0.64 5.12 11.90
CA ILE A 122 -0.71 4.68 12.27
C ILE A 122 -0.79 4.52 13.80
N ALA A 123 0.13 3.74 14.38
CA ALA A 123 0.16 3.46 15.82
C ALA A 123 0.46 4.71 16.68
N ALA A 124 1.32 5.61 16.19
CA ALA A 124 1.64 6.86 16.88
C ALA A 124 0.45 7.85 16.92
N TYR A 125 -0.43 7.82 15.92
CA TYR A 125 -1.62 8.66 15.92
C TYR A 125 -2.67 8.14 16.91
N ASN A 126 -2.87 6.82 16.96
CA ASN A 126 -3.77 6.19 17.90
C ASN A 126 -3.25 4.83 18.34
N HIS A 127 -2.79 4.74 19.60
CA HIS A 127 -2.25 3.53 20.20
C HIS A 127 -3.24 2.35 20.26
N SER A 128 -4.55 2.57 20.06
CA SER A 128 -5.52 1.46 19.93
C SER A 128 -5.51 0.80 18.54
N VAL A 129 -4.78 1.37 17.59
CA VAL A 129 -4.65 0.93 16.19
C VAL A 129 -3.22 0.46 15.94
N SER A 130 -3.01 -0.84 16.08
CA SER A 130 -1.74 -1.48 15.75
C SER A 130 -1.68 -1.87 14.27
N ALA A 131 -0.49 -1.85 13.68
CA ALA A 131 -0.25 -2.19 12.28
C ALA A 131 0.98 -3.10 12.13
N VAL A 132 0.99 -3.95 11.10
CA VAL A 132 2.09 -4.86 10.77
C VAL A 132 2.43 -4.77 9.27
N PRO A 133 3.71 -4.58 8.89
CA PRO A 133 4.86 -4.33 9.75
C PRO A 133 4.87 -2.92 10.39
N SER A 134 5.33 -2.86 11.64
CA SER A 134 5.70 -1.66 12.40
C SER A 134 6.86 -1.98 13.36
N THR A 135 7.32 -1.01 14.14
CA THR A 135 8.36 -1.21 15.16
C THR A 135 7.85 -2.07 16.31
N GLU A 136 6.60 -1.88 16.72
CA GLU A 136 5.98 -2.68 17.80
C GLU A 136 5.59 -4.08 17.30
N PHE A 137 5.06 -4.18 16.08
CA PHE A 137 4.61 -5.42 15.47
C PHE A 137 5.26 -5.58 14.09
N PHE A 138 6.49 -6.09 14.07
CA PHE A 138 7.26 -6.17 12.83
C PHE A 138 6.93 -7.39 11.97
N GLU A 139 6.73 -8.55 12.62
CA GLU A 139 6.63 -9.82 11.93
C GLU A 139 5.17 -10.17 11.60
N PRO A 140 4.82 -10.37 10.32
CA PRO A 140 3.47 -10.77 9.92
C PRO A 140 3.18 -12.26 10.22
N ASP A 141 1.93 -12.67 10.09
CA ASP A 141 1.58 -14.10 10.09
C ASP A 141 2.20 -14.83 8.87
N ASP A 142 2.60 -16.09 9.02
CA ASP A 142 3.26 -16.85 7.94
C ASP A 142 2.31 -17.28 6.82
N VAL A 143 1.01 -17.40 7.10
CA VAL A 143 0.04 -18.03 6.21
C VAL A 143 -1.06 -17.07 5.80
N LEU A 144 -1.54 -16.25 6.74
CA LEU A 144 -2.71 -15.42 6.53
C LEU A 144 -2.37 -14.03 5.98
N TYR A 145 -1.13 -13.57 6.15
CA TYR A 145 -0.74 -12.21 5.80
C TYR A 145 -0.97 -11.87 4.32
N PHE A 146 -1.65 -10.74 4.08
CA PHE A 146 -1.84 -10.23 2.73
C PHE A 146 -0.64 -9.40 2.28
N SER A 147 0.29 -10.02 1.54
CA SER A 147 1.50 -9.36 1.04
C SER A 147 1.23 -8.28 -0.02
N GLY A 148 0.16 -8.42 -0.81
CA GLY A 148 -0.33 -7.40 -1.75
C GLY A 148 -0.93 -8.00 -3.03
N GLY A 149 -2.07 -7.47 -3.43
CA GLY A 149 -2.90 -7.97 -4.54
C GLY A 149 -2.49 -7.41 -5.90
N TYR A 150 -3.32 -7.69 -6.90
CA TYR A 150 -3.02 -7.35 -8.29
C TYR A 150 -2.80 -5.84 -8.51
N THR A 151 -3.56 -4.98 -7.84
CA THR A 151 -3.42 -3.52 -7.94
C THR A 151 -2.05 -3.07 -7.45
N THR A 152 -1.61 -3.55 -6.29
CA THR A 152 -0.27 -3.29 -5.76
C THR A 152 0.81 -3.82 -6.70
N GLN A 153 0.65 -5.05 -7.18
CA GLN A 153 1.59 -5.68 -8.12
C GLN A 153 1.73 -4.89 -9.41
N LYS A 154 0.61 -4.50 -10.03
CA LYS A 154 0.57 -3.83 -11.34
C LYS A 154 1.13 -2.41 -11.31
N TYR A 155 0.89 -1.64 -10.24
CA TYR A 155 1.12 -0.20 -10.27
C TYR A 155 2.33 0.31 -9.47
N HIS A 156 2.96 -0.50 -8.61
CA HIS A 156 4.14 -0.09 -7.82
C HIS A 156 5.44 0.18 -8.61
N PHE A 157 5.41 0.11 -9.94
CA PHE A 157 6.55 0.40 -10.81
C PHE A 157 6.15 1.24 -12.02
N HIS A 158 4.92 1.75 -12.05
CA HIS A 158 4.42 2.47 -13.21
C HIS A 158 5.31 3.71 -13.46
N TYR A 159 5.77 3.88 -14.70
CA TYR A 159 6.71 4.91 -15.15
C TYR A 159 8.16 4.84 -14.61
N GLU A 160 8.57 3.74 -13.93
CA GLU A 160 9.95 3.59 -13.41
C GLU A 160 11.00 3.71 -14.54
N GLU A 161 10.67 3.28 -15.76
CA GLU A 161 11.51 3.35 -16.95
C GLU A 161 11.85 4.78 -17.41
N ILE A 162 11.00 5.76 -17.09
CA ILE A 162 11.27 7.19 -17.33
C ILE A 162 11.68 7.93 -16.05
N LYS A 163 12.18 7.19 -15.05
CA LYS A 163 12.63 7.69 -13.74
C LYS A 163 11.54 8.42 -12.95
N LYS A 164 10.27 8.12 -13.22
CA LYS A 164 9.15 8.50 -12.35
C LYS A 164 8.74 7.28 -11.54
N GLY A 165 8.51 7.45 -10.25
CA GLY A 165 8.27 6.33 -9.35
C GLY A 165 6.83 6.31 -8.87
N MET A 166 6.19 5.16 -8.91
CA MET A 166 4.98 4.90 -8.15
C MET A 166 5.31 3.90 -7.07
N ASP A 167 5.03 4.21 -5.81
CA ASP A 167 5.02 3.20 -4.75
C ASP A 167 3.57 2.79 -4.48
N ALA A 168 3.35 1.58 -3.97
CA ALA A 168 2.03 1.12 -3.58
C ALA A 168 2.05 0.43 -2.21
N ILE A 169 0.98 0.60 -1.43
CA ILE A 169 0.79 -0.08 -0.14
C ILE A 169 -0.62 -0.66 -0.12
N GLN A 170 -0.75 -1.97 0.08
CA GLN A 170 -2.05 -2.58 0.39
C GLN A 170 -2.33 -2.40 1.88
N ILE A 171 -3.51 -1.89 2.23
CA ILE A 171 -3.94 -1.69 3.61
C ILE A 171 -5.11 -2.60 3.89
N GLU A 172 -4.91 -3.61 4.73
CA GLU A 172 -5.97 -4.53 5.15
C GLU A 172 -6.51 -4.15 6.52
N ILE A 173 -7.69 -3.54 6.53
CA ILE A 173 -8.31 -3.05 7.76
C ILE A 173 -9.09 -4.18 8.46
N PRO A 174 -8.80 -4.51 9.73
CA PRO A 174 -9.48 -5.59 10.44
C PRO A 174 -10.95 -5.25 10.69
N LYS A 175 -11.78 -6.29 10.73
CA LYS A 175 -13.24 -6.21 10.94
C LYS A 175 -13.66 -5.26 12.07
N ARG A 176 -12.93 -5.26 13.20
CA ARG A 176 -13.25 -4.46 14.39
C ARG A 176 -13.33 -2.95 14.11
N PHE A 177 -12.54 -2.44 13.16
CA PHE A 177 -12.57 -1.02 12.79
C PHE A 177 -13.61 -0.70 11.71
N ARG A 178 -14.05 -1.68 10.92
CA ARG A 178 -14.96 -1.43 9.79
C ARG A 178 -16.44 -1.43 10.19
N HIS A 179 -16.78 -2.22 11.21
CA HIS A 179 -18.18 -2.55 11.53
C HIS A 179 -18.85 -1.57 12.50
N GLN A 180 -18.08 -0.78 13.27
CA GLN A 180 -18.61 0.20 14.22
C GLN A 180 -18.19 1.63 13.81
N PRO A 181 -19.07 2.63 13.95
CA PRO A 181 -18.74 4.03 13.61
C PRO A 181 -17.47 4.54 14.30
N GLU A 182 -17.30 4.27 15.58
CA GLU A 182 -16.15 4.72 16.38
C GLU A 182 -14.85 4.09 15.89
N GLY A 183 -14.90 2.79 15.58
CA GLY A 183 -13.77 2.07 14.99
C GLY A 183 -13.38 2.64 13.61
N ARG A 184 -14.38 3.06 12.81
CA ARG A 184 -14.13 3.67 11.50
C ARG A 184 -13.45 5.02 11.64
N GLU A 185 -13.90 5.85 12.57
CA GLU A 185 -13.28 7.14 12.84
C GLU A 185 -11.82 6.98 13.30
N GLN A 186 -11.57 6.03 14.20
CA GLN A 186 -10.20 5.73 14.67
C GLN A 186 -9.27 5.35 13.52
N ILE A 187 -9.68 4.42 12.65
CA ILE A 187 -8.82 3.96 11.55
C ILE A 187 -8.66 5.01 10.47
N ILE A 188 -9.71 5.74 10.11
CA ILE A 188 -9.66 6.79 9.07
C ILE A 188 -8.65 7.86 9.49
N ASN A 189 -8.73 8.34 10.73
CA ASN A 189 -7.83 9.38 11.20
C ASN A 189 -6.39 8.87 11.30
N ALA A 190 -6.16 7.65 11.80
CA ALA A 190 -4.82 7.09 11.89
C ALA A 190 -4.16 6.89 10.52
N VAL A 191 -4.89 6.30 9.57
CA VAL A 191 -4.39 6.09 8.19
C VAL A 191 -4.17 7.43 7.49
N ALA A 192 -5.12 8.36 7.56
CA ALA A 192 -4.99 9.66 6.89
C ALA A 192 -3.78 10.46 7.41
N ASN A 193 -3.55 10.49 8.72
CA ASN A 193 -2.41 11.20 9.30
C ASN A 193 -1.07 10.52 8.93
N ALA A 194 -1.03 9.18 8.92
CA ALA A 194 0.14 8.45 8.44
C ALA A 194 0.41 8.73 6.95
N THR A 195 -0.63 8.83 6.13
CA THR A 195 -0.51 9.17 4.70
C THR A 195 0.03 10.58 4.52
N ILE A 196 -0.53 11.57 5.22
CA ILE A 196 -0.03 12.95 5.19
C ILE A 196 1.44 13.00 5.58
N TYR A 197 1.83 12.28 6.63
CA TYR A 197 3.24 12.20 7.04
C TYR A 197 4.12 11.65 5.91
N LEU A 198 3.74 10.55 5.26
CA LEU A 198 4.52 10.01 4.14
C LEU A 198 4.62 11.01 3.00
N LEU A 199 3.50 11.62 2.61
CA LEU A 199 3.46 12.60 1.54
C LEU A 199 4.39 13.78 1.81
N ASP A 200 4.31 14.38 3.00
CA ASP A 200 5.10 15.55 3.39
C ASP A 200 6.60 15.29 3.49
N ASN A 201 6.99 14.07 3.84
CA ASN A 201 8.40 13.72 4.08
C ASN A 201 9.08 13.06 2.87
N TYR A 202 8.31 12.45 1.96
CA TYR A 202 8.88 11.58 0.94
C TYR A 202 8.36 11.77 -0.50
N TYR A 203 7.19 12.37 -0.70
CA TYR A 203 6.58 12.48 -2.04
C TYR A 203 6.39 13.92 -2.52
N ILE A 204 6.16 14.85 -1.60
CA ILE A 204 6.00 16.27 -1.93
C ILE A 204 7.35 16.96 -1.77
N MET A 205 7.94 17.38 -2.89
CA MET A 205 9.10 18.26 -2.84
C MET A 205 8.62 19.67 -2.43
N LYS A 206 8.87 20.05 -1.18
CA LYS A 206 8.74 21.45 -0.76
C LYS A 206 9.86 22.24 -1.47
N PRO A 207 9.56 23.34 -2.18
CA PRO A 207 10.63 24.23 -2.65
C PRO A 207 11.49 24.60 -1.43
N LYS A 208 12.81 24.52 -1.57
CA LYS A 208 13.69 25.13 -0.57
C LYS A 208 13.36 26.62 -0.57
N LEU A 209 12.81 27.10 0.55
CA LEU A 209 12.73 28.52 0.87
C LEU A 209 14.14 29.09 1.02
#